data_AF-A0A974GVI1-F1
#
_entry.id   AF-A0A974GVI1-F1
#
_cell.length_a   1.000
_cell.length_b   1.000
_cell.length_c   1.000
_cell.angle_alpha   90.00
_cell.angle_beta   90.00
_cell.angle_gamma   90.00
#
_symmetry.space_group_name_H-M   'P 1'
#
loop_
_entity.id
_entity.type
_entity.pdbx_description
1 polymer ?
#
loop_
_entity_poly.entity_id
_entity_poly.type
_entity_poly.pdbx_seq_one_letter_code
_entity_poly.pdbx_strand_id
1 'polypeptide(L)'
;MKRLLFRALPLFLIFCLICPMTAFADTGGSGNIDGGGGGMGSGTSTNTWSGGNEGVRITVVRASDHSVVTTPIDLTNKSPNTIQVHFGKVSKLQYSAGSGLTPTTNKYQYINPPKSMPRIISTNGNNNIEAIKKYFCSEYIVQMIANHTGMNYDILIGGEYKILLEPIAYYKFEGTMIATTAMEAALYDEQTSGLLRKRMVSLSHKNLPLAMFLETDDLGYPAWGGSKTSAASNADIKSSLGLGIVRFTEKPEEPHIDAYDYEYRVNTDVITAVRVSGGQSDPDRPTRVSFNIGGQTYSVGNVYYPEGDSQLAWVKWKTPDTEQNMTIQVTVSGPGSTAKTTLNVKIIDIDKNPPPNPVADDRNDSFRASAVPSRAVKSSASWSVWRPWWQEYWVWHSDYDDEGNDNGYWCDHGWWEFDLNHYSASLTSAMSIKCDDKNPTASERTMKSGYGINQTITGSISSNQSSAVTQPQNAVSYFPEFGYETYWRLLERMGSGRFEFQNNHYSTYKNRTHFSPIWMPDGAYTVNTWLIDGWTPDGMLSANLTDSLTIRGNLWQDWHIGPKKP
;
A
#
# COMPACT_ATOMS: atom_id res chain seq x y z
N MET A 1 -46.28 -0.52 5.06
CA MET A 1 -44.90 -0.21 5.51
C MET A 1 -43.84 -1.17 4.96
N LYS A 2 -43.93 -2.49 5.17
CA LYS A 2 -42.92 -3.46 4.65
C LYS A 2 -42.72 -3.44 3.11
N ARG A 3 -43.78 -3.23 2.32
CA ARG A 3 -43.69 -3.12 0.85
C ARG A 3 -43.09 -1.80 0.34
N LEU A 4 -43.12 -0.72 1.13
CA LEU A 4 -42.51 0.55 0.77
C LEU A 4 -40.99 0.50 1.02
N LEU A 5 -40.58 -0.11 2.14
CA LEU A 5 -39.17 -0.35 2.49
C LEU A 5 -38.47 -1.24 1.45
N PHE A 6 -39.12 -2.30 0.97
CA PHE A 6 -38.55 -3.19 -0.06
C PHE A 6 -38.34 -2.53 -1.43
N ARG A 7 -39.06 -1.43 -1.73
CA ARG A 7 -38.90 -0.67 -2.99
C ARG A 7 -37.97 0.53 -2.83
N ALA A 8 -37.90 1.12 -1.64
CA ALA A 8 -37.03 2.26 -1.36
C ALA A 8 -35.57 1.85 -1.13
N LEU A 9 -35.32 0.68 -0.54
CA LEU A 9 -33.96 0.19 -0.25
C LEU A 9 -33.08 -0.01 -1.51
N PRO A 10 -33.54 -0.66 -2.59
CA PRO A 10 -32.73 -0.76 -3.81
C PRO A 10 -32.57 0.59 -4.51
N LEU A 11 -33.56 1.49 -4.44
CA LEU A 11 -33.45 2.84 -5.00
C LEU A 11 -32.40 3.68 -4.26
N PHE A 12 -32.31 3.53 -2.93
CA PHE A 12 -31.31 4.20 -2.09
C PHE A 12 -29.90 3.63 -2.34
N LEU A 13 -29.77 2.31 -2.48
CA LEU A 13 -28.51 1.64 -2.87
C LEU A 13 -28.03 2.06 -4.26
N ILE A 14 -28.94 2.20 -5.23
CA ILE A 14 -28.64 2.71 -6.56
C ILE A 14 -28.23 4.20 -6.49
N PHE A 15 -28.88 5.01 -5.64
CA PHE A 15 -28.48 6.40 -5.42
C PHE A 15 -27.10 6.53 -4.74
N CYS A 16 -26.74 5.59 -3.86
CA CYS A 16 -25.38 5.50 -3.28
C CYS A 16 -24.32 5.06 -4.31
N LEU A 17 -24.69 4.30 -5.34
CA LEU A 17 -23.79 3.85 -6.42
C LEU A 17 -23.62 4.88 -7.56
N ILE A 18 -24.55 5.82 -7.71
CA ILE A 18 -24.53 6.85 -8.77
C ILE A 18 -23.89 8.16 -8.29
N CYS A 19 -23.70 8.35 -6.98
CA CYS A 19 -22.86 9.42 -6.47
C CYS A 19 -21.38 9.01 -6.59
N PRO A 20 -20.56 9.64 -7.45
CA PRO A 20 -19.12 9.46 -7.38
C PRO A 20 -18.64 10.09 -6.07
N MET A 21 -18.63 9.32 -5.00
CA MET A 21 -17.82 9.65 -3.84
C MET A 21 -16.37 9.41 -4.27
N THR A 22 -15.69 10.47 -4.69
CA THR A 22 -14.23 10.50 -4.64
C THR A 22 -13.86 10.38 -3.15
N ALA A 23 -13.73 9.14 -2.68
CA ALA A 23 -13.03 8.84 -1.44
C ALA A 23 -11.57 9.17 -1.72
N PHE A 24 -11.11 10.30 -1.21
CA PHE A 24 -9.69 10.65 -1.25
C PHE A 24 -9.01 9.77 -0.22
N ALA A 25 -8.02 8.99 -0.65
CA ALA A 25 -7.11 8.35 0.28
C ALA A 25 -6.48 9.46 1.15
N ASP A 26 -6.51 9.24 2.46
CA ASP A 26 -5.85 10.09 3.44
C ASP A 26 -4.35 9.84 3.35
N THR A 27 -3.54 10.91 3.32
CA THR A 27 -2.07 10.78 3.32
C THR A 27 -1.52 10.25 4.66
N GLY A 28 -2.39 10.10 5.67
CA GLY A 28 -1.97 9.99 7.06
C GLY A 28 -1.47 11.33 7.60
N GLY A 29 -1.78 12.43 6.90
CA GLY A 29 -1.41 13.79 7.26
C GLY A 29 -2.40 14.44 8.23
N SER A 30 -1.90 15.09 9.28
CA SER A 30 -2.72 15.76 10.29
C SER A 30 -2.54 17.28 10.23
N GLY A 31 -3.64 17.99 10.01
CA GLY A 31 -3.67 19.46 9.98
C GLY A 31 -3.79 20.06 11.38
N ASN A 32 -2.74 20.74 11.83
CA ASN A 32 -2.70 21.60 13.02
C ASN A 32 -3.13 23.02 12.63
N ILE A 33 -4.45 23.24 12.57
CA ILE A 33 -5.06 24.46 12.03
C ILE A 33 -6.37 24.73 12.77
N ASP A 34 -6.56 25.95 13.21
CA ASP A 34 -7.83 26.52 13.65
C ASP A 34 -8.00 27.91 13.03
N GLY A 35 -9.14 28.55 13.24
CA GLY A 35 -9.38 29.87 12.69
C GLY A 35 -10.53 30.63 13.35
N GLY A 36 -10.81 31.77 12.75
CA GLY A 36 -11.85 32.69 13.15
C GLY A 36 -11.92 33.87 12.18
N GLY A 37 -12.11 35.06 12.72
CA GLY A 37 -12.24 36.29 11.96
C GLY A 37 -13.53 37.02 12.34
N GLY A 38 -13.99 37.88 11.45
CA GLY A 38 -15.23 38.61 11.67
C GLY A 38 -15.79 39.22 10.40
N GLY A 39 -16.62 40.26 10.57
CA GLY A 39 -17.25 40.96 9.46
C GLY A 39 -16.26 41.73 8.58
N MET A 40 -16.66 41.97 7.33
CA MET A 40 -15.90 42.68 6.28
C MET A 40 -15.46 44.10 6.65
N GLY A 41 -16.20 44.79 7.51
CA GLY A 41 -16.06 46.24 7.67
C GLY A 41 -16.52 47.01 6.43
N SER A 42 -16.15 48.29 6.35
CA SER A 42 -16.41 49.17 5.21
C SER A 42 -15.14 49.40 4.39
N GLY A 43 -15.29 49.69 3.10
CA GLY A 43 -14.19 50.02 2.19
C GLY A 43 -14.41 51.36 1.48
N THR A 44 -13.39 51.83 0.79
CA THR A 44 -13.39 53.05 -0.05
C THR A 44 -12.88 52.74 -1.46
N SER A 45 -12.98 53.68 -2.39
CA SER A 45 -12.48 53.51 -3.77
C SER A 45 -10.98 53.18 -3.85
N THR A 46 -10.20 53.59 -2.84
CA THR A 46 -8.75 53.36 -2.76
C THR A 46 -8.34 52.27 -1.78
N ASN A 47 -9.22 51.86 -0.85
CA ASN A 47 -8.95 50.86 0.20
C ASN A 47 -10.10 49.83 0.24
N THR A 48 -9.96 48.68 -0.42
CA THR A 48 -11.06 47.71 -0.60
C THR A 48 -10.58 46.27 -0.71
N TRP A 49 -11.40 45.35 -0.21
CA TRP A 49 -11.25 43.91 -0.40
C TRP A 49 -12.60 43.26 -0.64
N SER A 50 -12.61 42.15 -1.37
CA SER A 50 -13.82 41.39 -1.69
C SER A 50 -13.62 39.93 -1.29
N GLY A 51 -14.67 39.31 -0.76
CA GLY A 51 -14.62 37.90 -0.35
C GLY A 51 -14.19 36.99 -1.51
N GLY A 52 -13.32 36.03 -1.23
CA GLY A 52 -12.77 35.11 -2.23
C GLY A 52 -11.57 35.65 -3.01
N ASN A 53 -11.11 36.88 -2.75
CA ASN A 53 -9.82 37.38 -3.22
C ASN A 53 -8.71 36.94 -2.26
N GLU A 54 -8.37 35.67 -2.36
CA GLU A 54 -7.52 34.96 -1.40
C GLU A 54 -6.66 33.87 -2.04
N GLY A 55 -5.63 33.45 -1.31
CA GLY A 55 -4.77 32.33 -1.65
C GLY A 55 -4.11 31.73 -0.41
N VAL A 56 -3.23 30.76 -0.61
CA VAL A 56 -2.41 30.17 0.44
C VAL A 56 -0.98 30.03 -0.07
N ARG A 57 -0.01 30.60 0.66
CA ARG A 57 1.42 30.31 0.48
C ARG A 57 1.71 28.97 1.12
N ILE A 58 2.44 28.15 0.39
CA ILE A 58 2.85 26.81 0.79
C ILE A 58 4.36 26.78 0.82
N THR A 59 4.90 26.39 1.97
CA THR A 59 6.34 26.22 2.16
C THR A 59 6.59 24.84 2.75
N VAL A 60 7.49 24.05 2.14
CA VAL A 60 7.94 22.81 2.77
C VAL A 60 9.09 23.10 3.72
N VAL A 61 8.98 22.57 4.93
CA VAL A 61 9.87 22.83 6.06
C VAL A 61 10.37 21.50 6.61
N ARG A 62 11.67 21.40 6.91
CA ARG A 62 12.21 20.25 7.64
C ARG A 62 11.87 20.36 9.11
N ALA A 63 11.33 19.30 9.69
CA ALA A 63 10.82 19.30 11.06
C ALA A 63 11.92 19.48 12.12
N SER A 64 13.12 18.97 11.88
CA SER A 64 14.21 18.90 12.87
C SER A 64 14.88 20.24 13.16
N ASP A 65 15.02 21.10 12.15
CA ASP A 65 15.76 22.37 12.24
C ASP A 65 14.94 23.59 11.77
N HIS A 66 13.67 23.38 11.41
CA HIS A 66 12.75 24.37 10.86
C HIS A 66 13.26 25.05 9.57
N SER A 67 14.21 24.42 8.87
CA SER A 67 14.74 24.95 7.61
C SER A 67 13.70 24.91 6.50
N VAL A 68 13.63 25.99 5.72
CA VAL A 68 12.83 26.04 4.49
C VAL A 68 13.61 25.36 3.38
N VAL A 69 13.09 24.23 2.89
CA VAL A 69 13.81 23.34 1.95
C VAL A 69 13.35 23.49 0.49
N THR A 70 12.30 24.27 0.26
CA THR A 70 11.75 24.53 -1.08
C THR A 70 11.46 26.02 -1.24
N THR A 71 11.40 26.50 -2.49
CA THR A 71 10.89 27.86 -2.74
C THR A 71 9.38 27.89 -2.52
N PRO A 72 8.84 28.82 -1.71
CA PRO A 72 7.41 28.89 -1.47
C PRO A 72 6.59 29.08 -2.75
N ILE A 73 5.45 28.40 -2.83
CA ILE A 73 4.49 28.52 -3.93
C ILE A 73 3.17 29.11 -3.40
N ASP A 74 2.43 29.85 -4.23
CA ASP A 74 1.14 30.43 -3.82
C ASP A 74 0.00 29.79 -4.62
N LEU A 75 -0.95 29.16 -3.94
CA LEU A 75 -2.15 28.59 -4.54
C LEU A 75 -3.32 29.59 -4.47
N THR A 76 -4.16 29.62 -5.50
CA THR A 76 -5.39 30.43 -5.49
C THR A 76 -6.46 29.90 -6.45
N ASN A 77 -7.73 30.09 -6.10
CA ASN A 77 -8.88 29.84 -6.98
C ASN A 77 -9.13 31.00 -7.98
N LYS A 78 -8.30 32.05 -7.96
CA LYS A 78 -8.45 33.26 -8.78
C LYS A 78 -7.33 33.38 -9.82
N SER A 79 -7.47 34.35 -10.71
CA SER A 79 -6.41 34.79 -11.62
C SER A 79 -5.99 36.23 -11.27
N PRO A 80 -5.22 36.44 -10.19
CA PRO A 80 -4.87 37.77 -9.66
C PRO A 80 -3.82 38.51 -10.53
N ASN A 81 -4.07 38.64 -11.83
CA ASN A 81 -3.19 39.29 -12.80
C ASN A 81 -3.07 40.81 -12.60
N THR A 82 -3.91 41.40 -11.76
CA THR A 82 -3.95 42.84 -11.49
C THR A 82 -3.12 43.24 -10.26
N ILE A 83 -2.47 42.29 -9.58
CA ILE A 83 -1.56 42.60 -8.47
C ILE A 83 -0.38 43.41 -8.99
N GLN A 84 -0.19 44.59 -8.42
CA GLN A 84 0.85 45.55 -8.79
C GLN A 84 2.04 45.49 -7.83
N VAL A 85 1.80 45.13 -6.57
CA VAL A 85 2.84 45.00 -5.54
C VAL A 85 2.65 43.71 -4.77
N HIS A 86 3.74 42.99 -4.53
CA HIS A 86 3.80 41.86 -3.59
C HIS A 86 5.19 41.81 -2.95
N PHE A 87 5.42 40.88 -2.02
CA PHE A 87 6.67 40.81 -1.24
C PHE A 87 7.50 39.54 -1.54
N GLY A 88 7.44 39.07 -2.78
CA GLY A 88 8.14 37.86 -3.22
C GLY A 88 7.55 36.56 -2.64
N LYS A 89 8.39 35.52 -2.59
CA LYS A 89 8.07 34.18 -2.07
C LYS A 89 8.87 33.91 -0.80
N VAL A 90 8.68 34.77 0.20
CA VAL A 90 9.35 34.67 1.51
C VAL A 90 8.33 34.15 2.52
N SER A 91 8.67 33.09 3.24
CA SER A 91 7.78 32.48 4.23
C SER A 91 7.87 33.16 5.59
N LYS A 92 6.86 32.94 6.44
CA LYS A 92 6.86 33.41 7.84
C LYS A 92 8.15 33.01 8.58
N LEU A 93 8.63 31.78 8.41
CA LEU A 93 9.88 31.31 9.01
C LEU A 93 11.10 32.13 8.56
N GLN A 94 11.18 32.47 7.27
CA GLN A 94 12.28 33.28 6.75
C GLN A 94 12.24 34.72 7.28
N TYR A 95 11.05 35.31 7.44
CA TYR A 95 10.89 36.62 8.08
C TYR A 95 11.29 36.58 9.55
N SER A 96 10.88 35.55 10.29
CA SER A 96 11.28 35.33 11.68
C SER A 96 12.79 35.09 11.84
N ALA A 97 13.46 34.55 10.81
CA ALA A 97 14.91 34.41 10.74
C ALA A 97 15.64 35.69 10.29
N GLY A 98 14.94 36.82 10.13
CA GLY A 98 15.53 38.12 9.85
C GLY A 98 15.47 38.59 8.40
N SER A 99 14.75 37.89 7.50
CA SER A 99 14.54 38.40 6.13
C SER A 99 13.79 39.74 6.15
N GLY A 100 14.29 40.71 5.38
CA GLY A 100 13.64 42.03 5.25
C GLY A 100 12.43 42.02 4.32
N LEU A 101 11.40 42.81 4.64
CA LEU A 101 10.25 43.02 3.77
C LEU A 101 10.64 43.91 2.57
N THR A 102 10.65 43.33 1.37
CA THR A 102 11.06 44.01 0.14
C THR A 102 9.91 44.00 -0.88
N PRO A 103 9.35 45.16 -1.27
CA PRO A 103 8.29 45.22 -2.27
C PRO A 103 8.86 44.91 -3.66
N THR A 104 8.07 44.18 -4.46
CA THR A 104 8.36 43.92 -5.86
C THR A 104 7.14 44.23 -6.72
N THR A 105 7.41 44.75 -7.92
CA THR A 105 6.43 45.03 -8.97
C THR A 105 6.49 44.00 -10.09
N ASN A 106 7.20 42.90 -9.89
CA ASN A 106 7.23 41.79 -10.84
C ASN A 106 5.83 41.17 -10.95
N LYS A 107 5.58 40.47 -12.06
CA LYS A 107 4.31 39.77 -12.26
C LYS A 107 4.11 38.75 -11.13
N TYR A 108 3.00 38.87 -10.41
CA TYR A 108 2.64 37.94 -9.35
C TYR A 108 2.45 36.52 -9.91
N GLN A 109 3.23 35.58 -9.41
CA GLN A 109 3.17 34.18 -9.79
C GLN A 109 2.26 33.40 -8.85
N TYR A 110 1.41 32.56 -9.40
CA TYR A 110 0.45 31.77 -8.65
C TYR A 110 0.13 30.47 -9.40
N ILE A 111 -0.41 29.49 -8.67
CA ILE A 111 -0.86 28.21 -9.22
C ILE A 111 -2.38 28.11 -8.98
N ASN A 112 -3.11 27.77 -10.02
CA ASN A 112 -4.52 27.37 -9.89
C ASN A 112 -4.58 25.87 -9.65
N PRO A 113 -5.03 25.42 -8.47
CA PRO A 113 -5.16 24.00 -8.22
C PRO A 113 -6.29 23.42 -9.07
N PRO A 114 -6.12 22.20 -9.63
CA PRO A 114 -7.17 21.53 -10.41
C PRO A 114 -8.45 21.30 -9.60
N LYS A 115 -8.30 21.13 -8.28
CA LYS A 115 -9.40 21.06 -7.32
C LYS A 115 -9.51 22.40 -6.59
N SER A 116 -10.68 23.01 -6.63
CA SER A 116 -10.96 24.28 -5.96
C SER A 116 -10.65 24.21 -4.47
N MET A 117 -9.87 25.16 -3.96
CA MET A 117 -9.59 25.29 -2.52
C MET A 117 -10.86 25.64 -1.76
N PRO A 118 -11.01 25.17 -0.51
CA PRO A 118 -12.01 25.72 0.40
C PRO A 118 -11.73 27.21 0.63
N ARG A 119 -12.75 27.92 1.08
CA ARG A 119 -12.60 29.31 1.49
C ARG A 119 -11.66 29.41 2.69
N ILE A 120 -10.68 30.31 2.62
CA ILE A 120 -9.61 30.43 3.62
C ILE A 120 -9.92 31.57 4.59
N ILE A 121 -10.23 32.75 4.07
CA ILE A 121 -10.52 34.00 4.77
C ILE A 121 -12.03 34.20 4.78
N SER A 122 -12.64 34.00 5.95
CA SER A 122 -14.05 34.27 6.14
C SER A 122 -14.39 35.76 6.06
N THR A 123 -15.62 36.04 5.65
CA THR A 123 -16.22 37.38 5.64
C THR A 123 -17.30 37.57 6.70
N ASN A 124 -17.58 36.51 7.47
CA ASN A 124 -18.58 36.48 8.52
C ASN A 124 -18.07 35.84 9.83
N GLY A 125 -16.77 35.58 9.94
CA GLY A 125 -16.13 34.98 11.13
C GLY A 125 -16.19 33.44 11.20
N ASN A 126 -16.90 32.78 10.29
CA ASN A 126 -16.97 31.32 10.24
C ASN A 126 -16.07 30.76 9.11
N ASN A 127 -14.93 30.18 9.46
CA ASN A 127 -14.08 29.40 8.55
C ASN A 127 -14.46 27.91 8.66
N ASN A 128 -14.48 27.19 7.53
CA ASN A 128 -14.64 25.74 7.55
C ASN A 128 -13.26 25.07 7.69
N ILE A 129 -12.74 25.08 8.93
CA ILE A 129 -11.42 24.54 9.26
C ILE A 129 -11.30 23.06 8.88
N GLU A 130 -12.35 22.27 9.09
CA GLU A 130 -12.37 20.86 8.70
C GLU A 130 -12.16 20.69 7.18
N ALA A 131 -12.81 21.53 6.36
CA ALA A 131 -12.60 21.51 4.91
C ALA A 131 -11.18 21.95 4.52
N ILE A 132 -10.59 22.92 5.23
CA ILE A 132 -9.19 23.34 5.03
C ILE A 132 -8.23 22.19 5.34
N LYS A 133 -8.36 21.56 6.51
CA LYS A 133 -7.56 20.38 6.89
C LYS A 133 -7.71 19.26 5.87
N LYS A 134 -8.95 18.89 5.53
CA LYS A 134 -9.24 17.84 4.54
C LYS A 134 -8.65 18.14 3.17
N TYR A 135 -8.62 19.41 2.74
CA TYR A 135 -8.05 19.79 1.46
C TYR A 135 -6.53 19.62 1.46
N PHE A 136 -5.83 20.23 2.43
CA PHE A 136 -4.37 20.24 2.48
C PHE A 136 -3.75 18.92 2.98
N CYS A 137 -4.52 18.04 3.63
CA CYS A 137 -4.11 16.67 3.95
C CYS A 137 -4.45 15.64 2.86
N SER A 138 -5.16 16.02 1.80
CA SER A 138 -5.53 15.05 0.75
C SER A 138 -4.34 14.68 -0.13
N GLU A 139 -4.21 13.39 -0.45
CA GLU A 139 -3.10 12.84 -1.25
C GLU A 139 -2.91 13.59 -2.56
N TYR A 140 -4.00 13.82 -3.27
CA TYR A 140 -3.97 14.55 -4.53
C TYR A 140 -3.32 15.94 -4.42
N ILE A 141 -3.65 16.70 -3.37
CA ILE A 141 -3.11 18.04 -3.16
C ILE A 141 -1.64 17.97 -2.72
N VAL A 142 -1.29 17.01 -1.85
CA VAL A 142 0.10 16.84 -1.40
C VAL A 142 1.02 16.40 -2.54
N GLN A 143 0.59 15.48 -3.41
CA GLN A 143 1.32 15.11 -4.64
C GLN A 143 1.51 16.31 -5.57
N MET A 144 0.47 17.13 -5.74
CA MET A 144 0.56 18.33 -6.56
C MET A 144 1.53 19.36 -5.98
N ILE A 145 1.54 19.54 -4.65
CA ILE A 145 2.53 20.37 -3.95
C ILE A 145 3.94 19.83 -4.19
N ALA A 146 4.17 18.54 -3.99
CA ALA A 146 5.46 17.89 -4.21
C ALA A 146 5.98 18.13 -5.64
N ASN A 147 5.12 17.95 -6.65
CA ASN A 147 5.45 18.20 -8.05
C ASN A 147 5.84 19.66 -8.33
N HIS A 148 5.11 20.62 -7.75
CA HIS A 148 5.38 22.04 -7.98
C HIS A 148 6.57 22.58 -7.18
N THR A 149 6.88 22.00 -6.03
CA THR A 149 8.06 22.36 -5.24
C THR A 149 9.33 21.62 -5.67
N GLY A 150 9.19 20.57 -6.48
CA GLY A 150 10.29 19.70 -6.91
C GLY A 150 10.72 18.70 -5.84
N MET A 151 9.95 18.55 -4.77
CA MET A 151 10.24 17.60 -3.70
C MET A 151 9.66 16.22 -4.04
N ASN A 152 10.39 15.15 -3.71
CA ASN A 152 9.84 13.80 -3.84
C ASN A 152 8.66 13.61 -2.88
N TYR A 153 7.55 13.05 -3.39
CA TYR A 153 6.32 12.87 -2.62
C TYR A 153 6.52 11.96 -1.41
N ASP A 154 7.20 10.83 -1.57
CA ASP A 154 7.42 9.85 -0.49
C ASP A 154 8.29 10.44 0.62
N ILE A 155 9.31 11.23 0.26
CA ILE A 155 10.14 11.97 1.22
C ILE A 155 9.30 13.03 1.96
N LEU A 156 8.43 13.75 1.24
CA LEU A 156 7.58 14.80 1.84
C LEU A 156 6.64 14.22 2.90
N ILE A 157 6.03 13.06 2.64
CA ILE A 157 5.10 12.41 3.56
C ILE A 157 5.79 11.49 4.58
N GLY A 158 7.12 11.34 4.52
CA GLY A 158 7.91 10.44 5.37
C GLY A 158 8.07 10.87 6.83
N GLY A 159 7.39 11.94 7.27
CA GLY A 159 7.41 12.40 8.67
C GLY A 159 8.53 13.39 9.03
N GLU A 160 9.62 13.43 8.26
CA GLU A 160 10.72 14.39 8.47
C GLU A 160 10.41 15.83 8.03
N TYR A 161 9.35 16.01 7.23
CA TYR A 161 8.97 17.28 6.64
C TYR A 161 7.54 17.66 6.99
N LYS A 162 7.27 18.97 6.99
CA LYS A 162 5.97 19.57 7.25
C LYS A 162 5.64 20.58 6.16
N ILE A 163 4.35 20.81 5.95
CA ILE A 163 3.88 21.88 5.07
C ILE A 163 3.41 23.05 5.95
N LEU A 164 4.06 24.20 5.80
CA LEU A 164 3.61 25.48 6.35
C LEU A 164 2.66 26.15 5.36
N LEU A 165 1.48 26.52 5.84
CA LEU A 165 0.42 27.20 5.11
C LEU A 165 0.29 28.63 5.63
N GLU A 166 0.31 29.63 4.77
CA GLU A 166 0.07 31.03 5.15
C GLU A 166 -1.05 31.62 4.28
N PRO A 167 -2.14 32.15 4.86
CA PRO A 167 -3.21 32.75 4.08
C PRO A 167 -2.70 34.02 3.38
N ILE A 168 -3.13 34.24 2.15
CA ILE A 168 -2.82 35.43 1.34
C ILE A 168 -4.12 36.18 1.04
N ALA A 169 -4.12 37.50 1.17
CA ALA A 169 -5.21 38.35 0.70
C ALA A 169 -4.79 39.21 -0.51
N TYR A 170 -5.70 39.36 -1.47
CA TYR A 170 -5.55 40.27 -2.61
C TYR A 170 -6.50 41.46 -2.46
N TYR A 171 -5.96 42.64 -2.18
CA TYR A 171 -6.78 43.83 -1.86
C TYR A 171 -6.19 45.09 -2.48
N LYS A 172 -7.02 46.12 -2.60
CA LYS A 172 -6.57 47.46 -2.98
C LYS A 172 -6.23 48.23 -1.71
N PHE A 173 -5.00 48.74 -1.59
CA PHE A 173 -4.59 49.48 -0.41
C PHE A 173 -4.52 50.98 -0.61
N GLU A 174 -3.86 51.58 -1.57
CA GLU A 174 -3.82 53.06 -1.58
C GLU A 174 -3.97 53.49 -3.03
N GLY A 175 -5.05 52.98 -3.64
CA GLY A 175 -5.22 52.90 -5.09
C GLY A 175 -4.56 51.67 -5.73
N THR A 176 -3.53 51.11 -5.10
CA THR A 176 -2.72 49.99 -5.61
C THR A 176 -3.22 48.62 -5.19
N MET A 177 -3.28 47.67 -6.13
CA MET A 177 -3.59 46.26 -5.84
C MET A 177 -2.36 45.54 -5.27
N ILE A 178 -2.48 44.98 -4.07
CA ILE A 178 -1.41 44.32 -3.33
C ILE A 178 -1.79 42.89 -2.92
N ALA A 179 -0.80 42.00 -2.88
CA ALA A 179 -0.91 40.65 -2.33
C ALA A 179 -0.02 40.51 -1.08
N THR A 180 -0.59 40.10 0.04
CA THR A 180 0.17 39.92 1.30
C THR A 180 -0.27 38.68 2.07
N THR A 181 0.68 37.96 2.66
CA THR A 181 0.40 37.09 3.82
C THR A 181 0.06 37.95 5.06
N ALA A 182 -0.41 37.33 6.14
CA ALA A 182 -0.60 38.04 7.40
C ALA A 182 0.72 38.61 7.96
N MET A 183 1.81 37.83 7.87
CA MET A 183 3.15 38.27 8.29
C MET A 183 3.59 39.51 7.51
N GLU A 184 3.43 39.49 6.19
CA GLU A 184 3.77 40.61 5.31
C GLU A 184 2.89 41.83 5.59
N ALA A 185 1.59 41.65 5.87
CA ALA A 185 0.70 42.74 6.23
C ALA A 185 1.14 43.43 7.54
N ALA A 186 1.53 42.67 8.56
CA ALA A 186 2.02 43.23 9.81
C ALA A 186 3.34 44.00 9.63
N LEU A 187 4.30 43.43 8.88
CA LEU A 187 5.56 44.12 8.58
C LEU A 187 5.34 45.38 7.73
N TYR A 188 4.39 45.35 6.79
CA TYR A 188 4.07 46.50 5.95
C TYR A 188 3.33 47.59 6.74
N ASP A 189 2.48 47.21 7.70
CA ASP A 189 1.87 48.16 8.64
C ASP A 189 2.93 48.90 9.46
N GLU A 190 3.98 48.20 9.91
CA GLU A 190 5.12 48.82 10.61
C GLU A 190 5.85 49.84 9.71
N GLN A 191 6.11 49.49 8.45
CA GLN A 191 6.71 50.43 7.48
C GLN A 191 5.83 51.64 7.18
N THR A 192 4.51 51.46 7.19
CA THR A 192 3.55 52.54 6.93
C THR A 192 3.10 53.28 8.20
N SER A 193 3.77 53.04 9.33
CA SER A 193 3.45 53.66 10.63
C SER A 193 1.98 53.49 11.05
N GLY A 194 1.42 52.30 10.85
CA GLY A 194 0.05 51.96 11.26
C GLY A 194 -1.04 52.32 10.25
N LEU A 195 -0.67 52.82 9.06
CA LEU A 195 -1.64 53.30 8.08
C LEU A 195 -2.47 52.15 7.48
N LEU A 196 -1.85 51.00 7.24
CA LEU A 196 -2.54 49.81 6.73
C LEU A 196 -3.62 49.36 7.71
N ARG A 197 -3.27 49.21 8.99
CA ARG A 197 -4.19 48.87 10.06
C ARG A 197 -5.31 49.89 10.14
N LYS A 198 -5.00 51.18 10.17
CA LYS A 198 -5.99 52.26 10.28
C LYS A 198 -7.07 52.17 9.19
N ARG A 199 -6.69 51.79 7.97
CA ARG A 199 -7.59 51.80 6.80
C ARG A 199 -8.23 50.45 6.48
N MET A 200 -7.54 49.35 6.80
CA MET A 200 -7.90 48.00 6.39
C MET A 200 -7.95 47.01 7.57
N VAL A 201 -8.20 47.47 8.80
CA VAL A 201 -8.16 46.65 10.04
C VAL A 201 -8.98 45.36 9.95
N SER A 202 -10.18 45.41 9.37
CA SER A 202 -11.08 44.24 9.30
C SER A 202 -10.50 43.10 8.46
N LEU A 203 -9.63 43.40 7.50
CA LEU A 203 -8.89 42.40 6.75
C LEU A 203 -7.50 42.17 7.36
N SER A 204 -6.62 43.16 7.26
CA SER A 204 -5.18 43.06 7.51
C SER A 204 -4.82 42.60 8.93
N HIS A 205 -5.64 42.99 9.91
CA HIS A 205 -5.40 42.72 11.33
C HIS A 205 -6.51 41.89 11.98
N LYS A 206 -7.42 41.32 11.19
CA LYS A 206 -8.51 40.50 11.74
C LYS A 206 -8.74 39.28 10.86
N ASN A 207 -9.44 39.42 9.72
CA ASN A 207 -9.84 38.26 8.93
C ASN A 207 -8.65 37.50 8.32
N LEU A 208 -7.61 38.20 7.84
CA LEU A 208 -6.42 37.58 7.26
C LEU A 208 -5.60 36.79 8.31
N PRO A 209 -5.15 37.40 9.43
CA PRO A 209 -4.39 36.67 10.44
C PRO A 209 -5.20 35.60 11.17
N LEU A 210 -6.50 35.78 11.35
CA LEU A 210 -7.37 34.77 11.99
C LEU A 210 -7.88 33.71 11.01
N ALA A 211 -7.54 33.78 9.72
CA ALA A 211 -7.93 32.78 8.74
C ALA A 211 -7.34 31.39 9.09
N MET A 212 -6.09 31.37 9.57
CA MET A 212 -5.40 30.18 10.06
C MET A 212 -4.49 30.55 11.23
N PHE A 213 -4.55 29.77 12.32
CA PHE A 213 -3.59 29.75 13.42
C PHE A 213 -3.46 28.34 13.99
N LEU A 214 -2.46 28.08 14.83
CA LEU A 214 -2.18 26.73 15.33
C LEU A 214 -3.07 26.34 16.52
N GLU A 215 -3.51 25.08 16.57
CA GLU A 215 -4.20 24.47 17.72
C GLU A 215 -3.20 24.02 18.79
N THR A 216 -2.00 23.63 18.36
CA THR A 216 -0.89 23.20 19.21
C THR A 216 0.41 23.85 18.74
N ASP A 217 1.33 24.11 19.66
CA ASP A 217 2.64 24.69 19.35
C ASP A 217 3.39 23.85 18.30
N ASP A 218 4.00 24.51 17.32
CA ASP A 218 4.77 23.83 16.25
C ASP A 218 5.68 24.80 15.48
N LEU A 219 6.78 24.30 14.92
CA LEU A 219 7.78 25.05 14.15
C LEU A 219 8.26 26.33 14.85
N GLY A 220 8.28 26.33 16.19
CA GLY A 220 8.66 27.47 17.02
C GLY A 220 7.58 28.55 17.19
N TYR A 221 6.36 28.32 16.69
CA TYR A 221 5.20 29.21 16.90
C TYR A 221 4.23 28.60 17.92
N PRO A 222 3.77 29.36 18.92
CA PRO A 222 2.79 28.88 19.89
C PRO A 222 1.38 28.83 19.31
N ALA A 223 0.55 27.96 19.87
CA ALA A 223 -0.89 27.93 19.65
C ALA A 223 -1.56 29.26 20.06
N TRP A 224 -2.61 29.65 19.34
CA TRP A 224 -3.30 30.91 19.63
C TRP A 224 -4.42 30.72 20.66
N GLY A 225 -4.18 31.19 21.88
CA GLY A 225 -5.18 31.24 22.95
C GLY A 225 -5.97 32.55 23.04
N GLY A 226 -5.68 33.53 22.17
CA GLY A 226 -6.32 34.85 22.22
C GLY A 226 -7.68 34.92 21.53
N SER A 227 -8.17 36.14 21.30
CA SER A 227 -9.47 36.33 20.66
C SER A 227 -9.48 35.81 19.22
N LYS A 228 -10.54 35.07 18.86
CA LYS A 228 -10.79 34.58 17.50
C LYS A 228 -11.64 35.53 16.65
N THR A 229 -12.04 36.67 17.18
CA THR A 229 -12.99 37.60 16.53
C THR A 229 -12.58 39.06 16.57
N SER A 230 -11.65 39.43 17.46
CA SER A 230 -11.13 40.79 17.60
C SER A 230 -9.94 41.04 16.67
N ALA A 231 -9.65 42.31 16.38
CA ALA A 231 -8.44 42.66 15.65
C ALA A 231 -7.18 42.35 16.48
N ALA A 232 -6.23 41.65 15.88
CA ALA A 232 -4.93 41.30 16.42
C ALA A 232 -3.92 42.46 16.29
N SER A 233 -2.88 42.44 17.13
CA SER A 233 -1.74 43.36 17.03
C SER A 233 -0.68 42.84 16.05
N ASN A 234 0.23 43.71 15.58
CA ASN A 234 1.39 43.26 14.78
C ASN A 234 2.24 42.23 15.53
N ALA A 235 2.35 42.34 16.86
CA ALA A 235 3.07 41.38 17.67
C ALA A 235 2.41 40.00 17.62
N ASP A 236 1.10 39.91 17.84
CA ASP A 236 0.34 38.65 17.77
C ASP A 236 0.39 38.03 16.38
N ILE A 237 0.30 38.86 15.33
CA ILE A 237 0.40 38.41 13.95
C ILE A 237 1.78 37.81 13.69
N LYS A 238 2.84 38.46 14.11
CA LYS A 238 4.20 37.95 13.95
C LYS A 238 4.43 36.67 14.77
N SER A 239 3.96 36.62 16.02
CA SER A 239 4.24 35.51 16.92
C SER A 239 3.38 34.26 16.70
N SER A 240 2.12 34.38 16.26
CA SER A 240 1.18 33.26 16.46
C SER A 240 0.05 33.14 15.44
N LEU A 241 -0.18 34.15 14.60
CA LEU A 241 -1.32 34.17 13.67
C LEU A 241 -0.91 34.14 12.20
N GLY A 242 -1.87 33.79 11.35
CA GLY A 242 -1.72 33.72 9.90
C GLY A 242 -0.86 32.55 9.45
N LEU A 243 -0.98 31.40 10.11
CA LEU A 243 -0.28 30.18 9.75
C LEU A 243 -1.10 28.92 10.09
N GLY A 244 -0.90 27.87 9.31
CA GLY A 244 -1.36 26.50 9.58
C GLY A 244 -0.28 25.50 9.23
N ILE A 245 -0.28 24.32 9.85
CA ILE A 245 0.75 23.30 9.58
C ILE A 245 0.10 21.95 9.28
N VAL A 246 0.58 21.28 8.23
CA VAL A 246 0.28 19.87 7.96
C VAL A 246 1.48 19.03 8.38
N ARG A 247 1.25 18.06 9.26
CA ARG A 247 2.21 17.07 9.74
C ARG A 247 1.98 15.75 9.02
N PHE A 248 3.04 14.99 8.76
CA PHE A 248 2.92 13.62 8.28
C PHE A 248 3.46 12.66 9.35
N THR A 249 2.87 11.48 9.42
CA THR A 249 3.36 10.42 10.30
C THR A 249 4.40 9.61 9.54
N GLU A 250 5.53 9.31 10.19
CA GLU A 250 6.56 8.45 9.62
C GLU A 250 5.91 7.12 9.22
N LYS A 251 5.94 6.79 7.93
CA LYS A 251 5.62 5.43 7.49
C LYS A 251 6.73 4.54 8.06
N PRO A 252 6.43 3.38 8.65
CA PRO A 252 7.47 2.45 9.04
C PRO A 252 8.39 2.23 7.83
N GLU A 253 9.69 2.45 8.00
CA GLU A 253 10.66 2.10 6.96
C GLU A 253 10.43 0.62 6.60
N GLU A 254 10.16 0.34 5.32
CA GLU A 254 10.18 -1.03 4.87
C GLU A 254 11.59 -1.56 5.11
N PRO A 255 11.75 -2.70 5.81
CA PRO A 255 13.06 -3.23 6.12
C PRO A 255 13.83 -3.47 4.81
N HIS A 256 15.01 -2.85 4.67
CA HIS A 256 15.93 -3.15 3.59
C HIS A 256 16.43 -4.58 3.77
N ILE A 257 15.84 -5.51 3.02
CA ILE A 257 16.13 -6.94 3.09
C ILE A 257 17.07 -7.30 1.93
N ASP A 258 18.31 -7.65 2.27
CA ASP A 258 19.31 -8.08 1.28
C ASP A 258 18.95 -9.43 0.61
N ALA A 259 18.23 -10.30 1.34
CA ALA A 259 17.73 -11.58 0.84
C ALA A 259 16.50 -12.04 1.63
N TYR A 260 15.48 -12.51 0.89
CA TYR A 260 14.25 -13.06 1.48
C TYR A 260 14.40 -14.54 1.79
N ASP A 261 13.97 -14.94 2.99
CA ASP A 261 13.86 -16.34 3.40
C ASP A 261 12.65 -17.02 2.75
N TYR A 262 11.57 -16.25 2.57
CA TYR A 262 10.35 -16.71 1.94
C TYR A 262 9.79 -15.66 0.98
N GLU A 263 9.27 -16.14 -0.15
CA GLU A 263 8.44 -15.36 -1.06
C GLU A 263 7.04 -15.99 -1.12
N TYR A 264 6.06 -15.28 -0.55
CA TYR A 264 4.66 -15.68 -0.53
C TYR A 264 3.79 -14.80 -1.43
N ARG A 265 2.55 -15.23 -1.65
CA ARG A 265 1.56 -14.50 -2.47
C ARG A 265 0.49 -13.91 -1.56
N VAL A 266 -0.11 -12.81 -1.99
CA VAL A 266 -1.23 -12.19 -1.25
C VAL A 266 -2.38 -13.19 -1.03
N ASN A 267 -3.00 -13.13 0.15
CA ASN A 267 -4.21 -13.89 0.51
C ASN A 267 -4.10 -15.42 0.35
N THR A 268 -2.93 -16.01 0.64
CA THR A 268 -2.67 -17.45 0.56
C THR A 268 -2.40 -18.08 1.93
N ASP A 269 -2.81 -19.33 2.11
CA ASP A 269 -2.41 -20.16 3.25
C ASP A 269 -0.98 -20.67 3.03
N VAL A 270 -0.09 -20.36 3.96
CA VAL A 270 1.34 -20.67 3.87
C VAL A 270 1.82 -21.44 5.09
N ILE A 271 2.99 -22.08 4.96
CA ILE A 271 3.71 -22.71 6.07
C ILE A 271 5.09 -22.08 6.16
N THR A 272 5.41 -21.60 7.36
CA THR A 272 6.72 -21.04 7.71
C THR A 272 7.35 -21.97 8.74
N ALA A 273 8.62 -22.33 8.53
CA ALA A 273 9.32 -23.29 9.37
C ALA A 273 10.71 -22.78 9.77
N VAL A 274 11.17 -23.21 10.95
CA VAL A 274 12.57 -23.08 11.38
C VAL A 274 13.09 -24.42 11.86
N ARG A 275 14.39 -24.65 11.71
CA ARG A 275 15.07 -25.79 12.33
C ARG A 275 15.56 -25.39 13.71
N VAL A 276 15.21 -26.20 14.70
CA VAL A 276 15.61 -26.02 16.09
C VAL A 276 16.54 -27.16 16.49
N SER A 277 17.63 -26.81 17.16
CA SER A 277 18.67 -27.74 17.62
C SER A 277 19.32 -27.21 18.91
N GLY A 278 20.03 -28.06 19.64
CA GLY A 278 20.70 -27.66 20.88
C GLY A 278 20.85 -28.84 21.84
N GLY A 279 20.68 -28.58 23.15
CA GLY A 279 20.60 -29.66 24.13
C GLY A 279 19.31 -30.47 23.96
N GLN A 280 19.29 -31.69 24.52
CA GLN A 280 18.12 -32.57 24.49
C GLN A 280 16.84 -31.83 24.90
N SER A 281 15.79 -32.02 24.11
CA SER A 281 14.46 -31.50 24.37
C SER A 281 13.49 -32.66 24.57
N ASP A 282 13.05 -32.84 25.81
CA ASP A 282 12.17 -33.93 26.26
C ASP A 282 10.96 -33.35 27.02
N PRO A 283 9.97 -34.17 27.40
CA PRO A 283 8.80 -33.70 28.15
C PRO A 283 9.10 -33.04 29.50
N ASP A 284 10.24 -33.32 30.14
CA ASP A 284 10.62 -32.67 31.40
C ASP A 284 11.22 -31.27 31.15
N ARG A 285 11.93 -31.11 30.03
CA ARG A 285 12.56 -29.85 29.60
C ARG A 285 12.18 -29.50 28.16
N PRO A 286 10.90 -29.21 27.87
CA PRO A 286 10.42 -29.08 26.51
C PRO A 286 10.87 -27.78 25.85
N THR A 287 11.34 -27.89 24.61
CA THR A 287 11.55 -26.72 23.74
C THR A 287 10.24 -26.24 23.14
N ARG A 288 10.05 -24.93 23.14
CA ARG A 288 8.89 -24.23 22.58
C ARG A 288 9.37 -23.15 21.62
N VAL A 289 8.64 -22.99 20.52
CA VAL A 289 8.95 -22.01 19.48
C VAL A 289 7.75 -21.09 19.31
N SER A 290 8.00 -19.79 19.22
CA SER A 290 6.97 -18.79 18.94
C SER A 290 7.37 -17.96 17.73
N PHE A 291 6.44 -17.83 16.78
CA PHE A 291 6.55 -16.98 15.61
C PHE A 291 5.66 -15.75 15.81
N ASN A 292 6.24 -14.56 15.80
CA ASN A 292 5.48 -13.31 15.75
C ASN A 292 5.31 -12.89 14.28
N ILE A 293 4.07 -12.92 13.80
CA ILE A 293 3.71 -12.67 12.41
C ILE A 293 2.61 -11.61 12.39
N GLY A 294 2.91 -10.44 11.83
CA GLY A 294 1.94 -9.34 11.73
C GLY A 294 1.35 -8.91 13.08
N GLY A 295 2.14 -8.99 14.17
CA GLY A 295 1.70 -8.69 15.52
C GLY A 295 0.95 -9.82 16.25
N GLN A 296 0.68 -10.95 15.58
CA GLN A 296 0.10 -12.14 16.20
C GLN A 296 1.19 -13.16 16.54
N THR A 297 1.08 -13.80 17.71
CA THR A 297 2.01 -14.84 18.13
C THR A 297 1.43 -16.23 17.88
N TYR A 298 2.14 -17.03 17.07
CA TYR A 298 1.85 -18.43 16.82
C TYR A 298 2.85 -19.29 17.59
N SER A 299 2.36 -20.23 18.39
CA SER A 299 3.22 -21.06 19.25
C SER A 299 3.20 -22.52 18.82
N VAL A 300 4.39 -23.10 18.73
CA VAL A 300 4.63 -24.53 18.51
C VAL A 300 5.22 -25.08 19.82
N GLY A 301 4.40 -25.80 20.56
CA GLY A 301 4.86 -26.52 21.76
C GLY A 301 5.42 -27.89 21.42
N ASN A 302 6.02 -28.53 22.43
CA ASN A 302 6.38 -29.94 22.39
C ASN A 302 7.33 -30.30 21.22
N VAL A 303 8.32 -29.43 20.98
CA VAL A 303 9.34 -29.67 19.97
C VAL A 303 10.45 -30.50 20.62
N TYR A 304 10.42 -31.81 20.39
CA TYR A 304 11.34 -32.75 21.02
C TYR A 304 12.45 -33.16 20.06
N TYR A 305 13.61 -33.52 20.62
CA TYR A 305 14.73 -34.12 19.89
C TYR A 305 15.81 -34.57 20.89
N PRO A 306 16.54 -35.66 20.59
CA PRO A 306 17.66 -36.13 21.42
C PRO A 306 18.85 -35.17 21.36
N GLU A 307 19.78 -35.31 22.29
CA GLU A 307 21.02 -34.53 22.29
C GLU A 307 21.81 -34.72 20.97
N GLY A 308 22.24 -33.61 20.38
CA GLY A 308 22.99 -33.60 19.12
C GLY A 308 22.14 -33.63 17.84
N ASP A 309 20.80 -33.72 17.96
CA ASP A 309 19.89 -33.71 16.81
C ASP A 309 19.04 -32.43 16.71
N SER A 310 18.07 -32.40 15.79
CA SER A 310 17.25 -31.25 15.47
C SER A 310 15.85 -31.62 15.01
N GLN A 311 14.93 -30.66 15.08
CA GLN A 311 13.57 -30.81 14.57
C GLN A 311 13.10 -29.53 13.86
N LEU A 312 12.29 -29.68 12.81
CA LEU A 312 11.56 -28.55 12.25
C LEU A 312 10.38 -28.17 13.16
N ALA A 313 10.24 -26.89 13.45
CA ALA A 313 9.05 -26.30 14.04
C ALA A 313 8.41 -25.39 12.99
N TRP A 314 7.10 -25.51 12.79
CA TRP A 314 6.41 -24.76 11.74
C TRP A 314 5.03 -24.30 12.17
N VAL A 315 4.55 -23.24 11.53
CA VAL A 315 3.21 -22.68 11.72
C VAL A 315 2.53 -22.53 10.37
N LYS A 316 1.21 -22.79 10.37
CA LYS A 316 0.35 -22.50 9.23
C LYS A 316 -0.41 -21.22 9.51
N TRP A 317 -0.34 -20.28 8.58
CA TRP A 317 -0.99 -18.97 8.70
C TRP A 317 -1.40 -18.46 7.32
N LYS A 318 -2.12 -17.35 7.29
CA LYS A 318 -2.62 -16.75 6.05
C LYS A 318 -1.99 -15.40 5.81
N THR A 319 -1.45 -15.20 4.61
CA THR A 319 -0.79 -13.93 4.26
C THR A 319 -1.80 -12.78 4.12
N PRO A 320 -1.35 -11.53 4.39
CA PRO A 320 -2.07 -10.32 4.04
C PRO A 320 -2.61 -10.29 2.60
N ASP A 321 -3.64 -9.50 2.39
CA ASP A 321 -4.28 -9.26 1.09
C ASP A 321 -3.55 -8.22 0.23
N THR A 322 -2.55 -7.55 0.80
CA THR A 322 -1.77 -6.50 0.17
C THR A 322 -0.30 -6.87 0.14
N GLU A 323 0.36 -6.50 -0.96
CA GLU A 323 1.80 -6.65 -1.09
C GLU A 323 2.54 -5.87 -0.01
N GLN A 324 3.56 -6.51 0.55
CA GLN A 324 4.43 -5.90 1.54
C GLN A 324 5.65 -6.78 1.79
N ASN A 325 6.70 -6.15 2.31
CA ASN A 325 7.80 -6.83 2.96
C ASN A 325 7.52 -6.90 4.46
N MET A 326 7.80 -8.05 5.09
CA MET A 326 7.61 -8.20 6.53
C MET A 326 8.67 -9.09 7.14
N THR A 327 8.93 -8.89 8.43
CA THR A 327 9.80 -9.76 9.22
C THR A 327 8.96 -10.64 10.15
N ILE A 328 9.30 -11.92 10.23
CA ILE A 328 8.76 -12.83 11.24
C ILE A 328 9.83 -13.02 12.31
N GLN A 329 9.51 -12.63 13.55
CA GLN A 329 10.41 -12.84 14.68
C GLN A 329 10.15 -14.22 15.30
N VAL A 330 11.23 -14.97 15.53
CA VAL A 330 11.19 -16.33 16.05
C VAL A 330 11.91 -16.38 17.38
N THR A 331 11.17 -16.74 18.42
CA THR A 331 11.69 -16.92 19.78
C THR A 331 11.66 -18.40 20.13
N VAL A 332 12.77 -18.92 20.65
CA VAL A 332 12.88 -20.29 21.15
C VAL A 332 13.10 -20.24 22.65
N SER A 333 12.35 -21.04 23.41
CA SER A 333 12.54 -21.22 24.85
C SER A 333 12.73 -22.69 25.20
N GLY A 334 13.54 -22.95 26.22
CA GLY A 334 13.96 -24.31 26.61
C GLY A 334 15.42 -24.58 26.23
N PRO A 335 15.82 -25.86 26.09
CA PRO A 335 17.21 -26.26 25.82
C PRO A 335 17.67 -26.03 24.37
N GLY A 336 16.75 -25.64 23.47
CA GLY A 336 17.01 -25.41 22.05
C GLY A 336 17.32 -23.99 21.64
N SER A 337 17.80 -23.86 20.39
CA SER A 337 18.02 -22.60 19.69
C SER A 337 17.78 -22.76 18.18
N THR A 338 17.64 -21.65 17.45
CA THR A 338 17.54 -21.62 15.99
C THR A 338 18.64 -20.72 15.42
N ALA A 339 19.16 -21.08 14.24
CA ALA A 339 20.16 -20.26 13.55
C ALA A 339 19.58 -18.93 13.02
N LYS A 340 18.27 -18.87 12.78
CA LYS A 340 17.57 -17.67 12.31
C LYS A 340 16.43 -17.33 13.26
N THR A 341 16.58 -16.22 13.98
CA THR A 341 15.58 -15.63 14.87
C THR A 341 14.73 -14.56 14.17
N THR A 342 15.14 -14.13 12.98
CA THR A 342 14.37 -13.22 12.13
C THR A 342 14.29 -13.83 10.73
N LEU A 343 13.09 -13.97 10.21
CA LEU A 343 12.84 -14.41 8.85
C LEU A 343 12.32 -13.23 8.03
N ASN A 344 12.97 -12.96 6.91
CA ASN A 344 12.59 -11.92 5.98
C ASN A 344 11.63 -12.48 4.93
N VAL A 345 10.44 -11.91 4.83
CA VAL A 345 9.36 -12.42 3.99
C VAL A 345 8.92 -11.36 3.00
N LYS A 346 8.85 -11.74 1.72
CA LYS A 346 8.26 -10.93 0.65
C LYS A 346 6.87 -11.44 0.32
N ILE A 347 5.87 -10.57 0.33
CA ILE A 347 4.53 -10.89 -0.14
C ILE A 347 4.28 -10.16 -1.45
N ILE A 348 4.06 -10.91 -2.52
CA ILE A 348 3.83 -10.37 -3.87
C ILE A 348 2.41 -10.63 -4.38
N ASP A 349 1.92 -9.74 -5.23
CA ASP A 349 0.70 -9.91 -6.01
C ASP A 349 1.10 -10.23 -7.46
N ILE A 350 0.69 -11.40 -7.88
CA ILE A 350 0.99 -11.94 -9.20
C ILE A 350 -0.05 -11.52 -10.25
N ASP A 351 -1.12 -10.81 -9.89
CA ASP A 351 -2.16 -10.37 -10.83
C ASP A 351 -1.89 -8.98 -11.43
N LYS A 352 -0.63 -8.69 -11.79
CA LYS A 352 -0.18 -7.34 -12.17
C LYS A 352 0.15 -7.12 -13.64
N ASN A 353 0.37 -8.19 -14.41
CA ASN A 353 0.76 -8.07 -15.82
C ASN A 353 -0.17 -8.89 -16.74
N PRO A 354 -1.49 -8.58 -16.75
CA PRO A 354 -2.42 -9.24 -17.65
C PRO A 354 -2.05 -8.96 -19.12
N PRO A 355 -2.23 -9.91 -20.05
CA PRO A 355 -1.89 -9.70 -21.45
C PRO A 355 -2.74 -8.59 -22.08
N PRO A 356 -2.17 -7.77 -22.98
CA PRO A 356 -2.93 -6.83 -23.76
C PRO A 356 -3.94 -7.56 -24.68
N ASN A 357 -4.98 -6.86 -25.10
CA ASN A 357 -5.92 -7.40 -26.08
C ASN A 357 -5.25 -7.48 -27.46
N PRO A 358 -5.14 -8.66 -28.08
CA PRO A 358 -4.75 -8.73 -29.48
C PRO A 358 -5.87 -8.18 -30.37
N VAL A 359 -5.52 -7.35 -31.35
CA VAL A 359 -6.44 -6.76 -32.33
C VAL A 359 -6.12 -7.23 -33.75
N ALA A 360 -7.11 -7.10 -34.65
CA ALA A 360 -7.02 -7.66 -35.99
C ALA A 360 -5.98 -6.99 -36.90
N ASP A 361 -5.48 -5.82 -36.52
CA ASP A 361 -4.44 -5.04 -37.20
C ASP A 361 -3.06 -5.14 -36.52
N ASP A 362 -2.94 -5.95 -35.46
CA ASP A 362 -1.65 -6.20 -34.81
C ASP A 362 -0.65 -6.83 -35.78
N ARG A 363 0.62 -6.45 -35.61
CA ARG A 363 1.73 -6.99 -36.41
C ARG A 363 3.00 -7.10 -35.58
N ASN A 364 3.72 -8.21 -35.74
CA ASN A 364 5.04 -8.41 -35.15
C ASN A 364 5.96 -9.13 -36.15
N ASP A 365 6.47 -8.37 -37.12
CA ASP A 365 7.37 -8.91 -38.16
C ASP A 365 8.71 -9.40 -37.59
N SER A 366 9.08 -8.90 -36.41
CA SER A 366 10.30 -9.27 -35.68
C SER A 366 10.12 -10.51 -34.81
N PHE A 367 8.95 -11.14 -34.79
CA PHE A 367 8.70 -12.27 -33.90
C PHE A 367 9.71 -13.39 -34.09
N ARG A 368 10.17 -13.93 -32.96
CA ARG A 368 11.05 -15.11 -32.87
C ARG A 368 10.51 -16.00 -31.77
N ALA A 369 10.35 -17.29 -32.10
CA ALA A 369 9.96 -18.28 -31.11
C ALA A 369 11.03 -18.36 -30.01
N SER A 370 10.58 -18.30 -28.77
CA SER A 370 11.43 -18.49 -27.59
C SER A 370 11.25 -19.92 -27.08
N ALA A 371 12.31 -20.48 -26.51
CA ALA A 371 12.20 -21.78 -25.85
C ALA A 371 11.29 -21.65 -24.62
N VAL A 372 10.51 -22.69 -24.34
CA VAL A 372 9.70 -22.76 -23.13
C VAL A 372 10.62 -22.69 -21.91
N PRO A 373 10.36 -21.81 -20.94
CA PRO A 373 11.24 -21.65 -19.79
C PRO A 373 11.28 -22.90 -18.91
N SER A 374 12.50 -23.28 -18.52
CA SER A 374 12.72 -24.23 -17.44
C SER A 374 12.65 -23.50 -16.10
N ARG A 375 11.93 -24.07 -15.12
CA ARG A 375 11.84 -23.52 -13.76
C ARG A 375 12.32 -24.57 -12.77
N ALA A 376 13.02 -24.12 -11.72
CA ALA A 376 13.27 -24.97 -10.57
C ALA A 376 11.91 -25.32 -9.93
N VAL A 377 11.66 -26.62 -9.81
CA VAL A 377 10.41 -27.16 -9.25
C VAL A 377 10.72 -28.17 -8.16
N LYS A 378 9.84 -28.22 -7.17
CA LYS A 378 9.89 -29.21 -6.09
C LYS A 378 8.57 -29.95 -6.10
N SER A 379 8.56 -31.21 -6.54
CA SER A 379 7.33 -32.01 -6.65
C SER A 379 7.08 -32.89 -5.41
N SER A 380 8.07 -33.02 -4.52
CA SER A 380 7.93 -33.74 -3.26
C SER A 380 8.78 -33.11 -2.16
N ALA A 381 8.39 -33.39 -0.92
CA ALA A 381 9.06 -32.93 0.28
C ALA A 381 9.00 -34.03 1.35
N SER A 382 9.98 -34.05 2.24
CA SER A 382 10.04 -34.98 3.36
C SER A 382 10.57 -34.29 4.60
N TRP A 383 10.00 -34.61 5.75
CA TRP A 383 10.42 -34.08 7.05
C TRP A 383 10.21 -35.13 8.13
N SER A 384 10.74 -34.88 9.31
CA SER A 384 10.64 -35.80 10.45
C SER A 384 10.27 -35.07 11.73
N VAL A 385 9.68 -35.83 12.66
CA VAL A 385 9.32 -35.37 14.01
C VAL A 385 9.72 -36.46 14.99
N TRP A 386 10.51 -36.08 16.00
CA TRP A 386 10.86 -36.94 17.11
C TRP A 386 9.66 -37.12 18.05
N ARG A 387 9.44 -38.35 18.48
CA ARG A 387 8.45 -38.71 19.49
C ARG A 387 9.16 -39.29 20.71
N PRO A 388 9.14 -38.61 21.86
CA PRO A 388 9.72 -39.14 23.08
C PRO A 388 8.83 -40.23 23.67
N TRP A 389 9.45 -41.19 24.36
CA TRP A 389 8.77 -42.17 25.20
C TRP A 389 9.62 -42.47 26.45
N TRP A 390 8.95 -42.81 27.54
CA TRP A 390 9.62 -43.03 28.83
C TRP A 390 10.09 -44.47 28.95
N GLN A 391 11.40 -44.66 29.13
CA GLN A 391 11.99 -45.95 29.46
C GLN A 391 12.03 -46.07 30.99
N GLU A 392 11.14 -46.87 31.55
CA GLU A 392 11.11 -47.10 33.00
C GLU A 392 12.36 -47.86 33.49
N TYR A 393 12.85 -47.48 34.67
CA TYR A 393 13.92 -48.18 35.37
C TYR A 393 13.69 -48.12 36.88
N TRP A 394 12.91 -49.06 37.39
CA TRP A 394 12.53 -49.13 38.80
C TRP A 394 13.66 -49.67 39.68
N VAL A 395 14.06 -48.88 40.68
CA VAL A 395 15.07 -49.22 41.67
C VAL A 395 14.43 -49.25 43.06
N TRP A 396 14.70 -50.30 43.83
CA TRP A 396 14.28 -50.38 45.23
C TRP A 396 15.25 -49.58 46.10
N HIS A 397 14.71 -48.65 46.89
CA HIS A 397 15.46 -47.91 47.90
C HIS A 397 15.09 -48.47 49.27
N SER A 398 15.99 -49.24 49.86
CA SER A 398 15.79 -49.85 51.17
C SER A 398 15.83 -48.80 52.28
N ASP A 399 14.95 -48.91 53.26
CA ASP A 399 14.89 -48.07 54.46
C ASP A 399 14.61 -48.94 55.68
N TYR A 400 15.66 -49.32 56.41
CA TYR A 400 15.54 -50.25 57.53
C TYR A 400 15.23 -49.52 58.84
N ASP A 401 14.19 -49.97 59.54
CA ASP A 401 13.89 -49.48 60.89
C ASP A 401 14.82 -50.08 61.97
N ASP A 402 14.71 -49.59 63.21
CA ASP A 402 15.49 -50.06 64.35
C ASP A 402 15.23 -51.55 64.71
N GLU A 403 14.17 -52.14 64.19
CA GLU A 403 13.82 -53.56 64.33
C GLU A 403 14.34 -54.42 63.16
N GLY A 404 14.99 -53.79 62.16
CA GLY A 404 15.57 -54.43 60.98
C GLY A 404 14.56 -54.71 59.86
N ASN A 405 13.35 -54.15 59.91
CA ASN A 405 12.37 -54.27 58.83
C ASN A 405 12.65 -53.22 57.74
N ASP A 406 12.65 -53.65 56.48
CA ASP A 406 12.79 -52.75 55.33
C ASP A 406 11.42 -52.12 54.98
N ASN A 407 11.28 -50.83 55.26
CA ASN A 407 10.16 -49.98 54.88
C ASN A 407 10.44 -49.17 53.60
N GLY A 408 11.36 -49.67 52.76
CA GLY A 408 11.78 -49.05 51.52
C GLY A 408 10.67 -48.84 50.48
N TYR A 409 11.02 -48.16 49.38
CA TYR A 409 10.09 -47.86 48.30
C TYR A 409 10.73 -48.04 46.91
N TRP A 410 9.91 -48.36 45.92
CA TRP A 410 10.31 -48.35 44.51
C TRP A 410 10.35 -46.90 44.00
N CYS A 411 11.46 -46.51 43.40
CA CYS A 411 11.64 -45.23 42.73
C CYS A 411 12.02 -45.47 41.27
N ASP A 412 11.35 -44.78 40.34
CA ASP A 412 11.68 -44.85 38.91
C ASP A 412 12.85 -43.91 38.60
N HIS A 413 13.95 -44.48 38.14
CA HIS A 413 15.16 -43.79 37.64
C HIS A 413 15.25 -43.86 36.12
N GLY A 414 14.09 -43.97 35.45
CA GLY A 414 13.97 -44.02 34.00
C GLY A 414 14.48 -42.76 33.29
N TRP A 415 14.46 -42.81 31.96
CA TRP A 415 14.90 -41.72 31.09
C TRP A 415 14.05 -41.65 29.82
N TRP A 416 14.16 -40.53 29.10
CA TRP A 416 13.49 -40.33 27.82
C TRP A 416 14.30 -40.95 26.67
N GLU A 417 13.66 -41.81 25.89
CA GLU A 417 14.13 -42.33 24.61
C GLU A 417 13.31 -41.72 23.47
N PHE A 418 13.81 -41.80 22.23
CA PHE A 418 13.23 -41.09 21.10
C PHE A 418 13.06 -41.96 19.86
N ASP A 419 11.86 -41.95 19.30
CA ASP A 419 11.58 -42.52 17.97
C ASP A 419 11.49 -41.40 16.92
N LEU A 420 11.96 -41.67 15.70
CA LEU A 420 11.84 -40.73 14.58
C LEU A 420 10.66 -41.08 13.66
N ASN A 421 9.65 -40.22 13.62
CA ASN A 421 8.55 -40.38 12.67
C ASN A 421 8.88 -39.66 11.36
N HIS A 422 8.72 -40.35 10.22
CA HIS A 422 8.98 -39.80 8.89
C HIS A 422 7.69 -39.43 8.17
N TYR A 423 7.67 -38.20 7.63
CA TYR A 423 6.56 -37.66 6.88
C TYR A 423 7.00 -37.24 5.49
N SER A 424 6.05 -37.27 4.56
CA SER A 424 6.31 -36.87 3.18
C SER A 424 5.05 -36.33 2.52
N ALA A 425 5.26 -35.49 1.52
CA ALA A 425 4.23 -34.97 0.64
C ALA A 425 4.67 -35.03 -0.82
N SER A 426 3.72 -35.23 -1.72
CA SER A 426 3.95 -35.23 -3.17
C SER A 426 2.84 -34.49 -3.91
N LEU A 427 3.23 -33.69 -4.90
CA LEU A 427 2.36 -32.95 -5.79
C LEU A 427 2.13 -33.77 -7.07
N THR A 428 0.86 -34.04 -7.37
CA THR A 428 0.41 -34.55 -8.66
C THR A 428 -0.34 -33.45 -9.39
N SER A 429 0.01 -33.21 -10.66
CA SER A 429 -0.61 -32.15 -11.45
C SER A 429 -0.67 -32.49 -12.94
N ALA A 430 -1.69 -31.96 -13.62
CA ALA A 430 -1.86 -32.09 -15.06
C ALA A 430 -2.36 -30.77 -15.67
N MET A 431 -2.02 -30.55 -16.93
CA MET A 431 -2.43 -29.40 -17.72
C MET A 431 -3.13 -29.86 -19.00
N SER A 432 -4.19 -29.16 -19.38
CA SER A 432 -4.85 -29.33 -20.67
C SER A 432 -5.25 -27.97 -21.23
N ILE A 433 -4.84 -27.68 -22.46
CA ILE A 433 -5.36 -26.58 -23.25
C ILE A 433 -6.22 -27.13 -24.39
N LYS A 434 -7.26 -26.37 -24.72
CA LYS A 434 -8.16 -26.65 -25.85
C LYS A 434 -8.46 -25.36 -26.60
N CYS A 435 -8.80 -25.49 -27.87
CA CYS A 435 -9.37 -24.39 -28.64
C CYS A 435 -10.62 -23.86 -27.91
N ASP A 436 -10.83 -22.54 -27.92
CA ASP A 436 -11.99 -21.95 -27.25
C ASP A 436 -13.30 -22.52 -27.80
N ASP A 437 -14.27 -22.77 -26.92
CA ASP A 437 -15.56 -23.36 -27.31
C ASP A 437 -16.36 -22.48 -28.30
N LYS A 438 -15.98 -21.21 -28.49
CA LYS A 438 -16.53 -20.27 -29.48
C LYS A 438 -15.64 -20.10 -30.71
N ASN A 439 -14.54 -20.83 -30.82
CA ASN A 439 -13.65 -20.77 -31.98
C ASN A 439 -14.25 -21.56 -33.17
N PRO A 440 -14.72 -20.90 -34.25
CA PRO A 440 -15.32 -21.59 -35.40
C PRO A 440 -14.30 -22.34 -36.26
N THR A 441 -13.00 -22.10 -36.04
CA THR A 441 -11.90 -22.71 -36.81
C THR A 441 -11.31 -23.93 -36.10
N ALA A 442 -11.80 -24.24 -34.90
CA ALA A 442 -11.31 -25.34 -34.09
C ALA A 442 -11.57 -26.68 -34.78
N SER A 443 -10.51 -27.45 -34.98
CA SER A 443 -10.55 -28.83 -35.44
C SER A 443 -9.61 -29.65 -34.55
N GLU A 444 -10.19 -30.42 -33.63
CA GLU A 444 -9.46 -31.14 -32.57
C GLU A 444 -8.50 -30.22 -31.78
N ARG A 445 -7.18 -30.40 -31.96
CA ARG A 445 -6.12 -29.57 -31.35
C ARG A 445 -5.56 -28.51 -32.29
N THR A 446 -6.24 -28.22 -33.40
CA THR A 446 -5.83 -27.24 -34.40
C THR A 446 -6.77 -26.04 -34.39
N MET A 447 -6.23 -24.83 -34.53
CA MET A 447 -6.99 -23.60 -34.75
C MET A 447 -6.23 -22.62 -35.65
N LYS A 448 -6.90 -21.59 -36.15
CA LYS A 448 -6.23 -20.42 -36.74
C LYS A 448 -5.74 -19.47 -35.65
N SER A 449 -4.69 -18.71 -35.93
CA SER A 449 -4.26 -17.60 -35.06
C SER A 449 -5.29 -16.47 -35.05
N GLY A 450 -5.31 -15.66 -33.98
CA GLY A 450 -6.34 -14.65 -33.74
C GLY A 450 -7.57 -15.18 -32.98
N TYR A 451 -7.61 -16.47 -32.67
CA TYR A 451 -8.68 -17.09 -31.89
C TYR A 451 -8.22 -17.48 -30.48
N GLY A 452 -9.22 -17.73 -29.64
CA GLY A 452 -9.06 -18.00 -28.21
C GLY A 452 -8.69 -19.46 -27.91
N ILE A 453 -8.09 -19.65 -26.74
CA ILE A 453 -7.86 -20.94 -26.10
C ILE A 453 -8.39 -20.93 -24.67
N ASN A 454 -8.91 -22.07 -24.22
CA ASN A 454 -9.21 -22.30 -22.80
C ASN A 454 -8.15 -23.21 -22.20
N GLN A 455 -7.98 -23.11 -20.88
CA GLN A 455 -7.05 -23.92 -20.12
C GLN A 455 -7.70 -24.49 -18.87
N THR A 456 -7.35 -25.72 -18.54
CA THR A 456 -7.63 -26.35 -17.26
C THR A 456 -6.36 -26.97 -16.68
N ILE A 457 -6.09 -26.69 -15.41
CA ILE A 457 -5.06 -27.36 -14.61
C ILE A 457 -5.75 -28.13 -13.50
N THR A 458 -5.23 -29.32 -13.19
CA THR A 458 -5.52 -30.02 -11.94
C THR A 458 -4.25 -30.16 -11.13
N GLY A 459 -4.35 -29.98 -9.81
CA GLY A 459 -3.24 -30.08 -8.88
C GLY A 459 -3.70 -30.55 -7.52
N SER A 460 -3.02 -31.55 -6.96
CA SER A 460 -3.31 -32.08 -5.63
C SER A 460 -2.05 -32.54 -4.92
N ILE A 461 -1.95 -32.21 -3.64
CA ILE A 461 -0.90 -32.71 -2.75
C ILE A 461 -1.44 -33.86 -1.90
N SER A 462 -0.75 -34.99 -1.96
CA SER A 462 -0.94 -36.14 -1.06
C SER A 462 0.14 -36.14 0.01
N SER A 463 -0.23 -36.39 1.26
CA SER A 463 0.70 -36.42 2.40
C SER A 463 0.22 -37.41 3.46
N ASN A 464 1.16 -38.06 4.15
CA ASN A 464 0.86 -38.86 5.35
C ASN A 464 0.70 -38.01 6.62
N GLN A 465 0.83 -36.67 6.52
CA GLN A 465 0.50 -35.69 7.56
C GLN A 465 -0.24 -34.50 6.94
N SER A 466 -1.53 -34.68 6.66
CA SER A 466 -2.37 -33.71 5.93
C SER A 466 -2.52 -32.35 6.63
N SER A 467 -2.39 -32.31 7.96
CA SER A 467 -2.42 -31.06 8.74
C SER A 467 -1.20 -30.17 8.52
N ALA A 468 -0.09 -30.73 8.04
CA ALA A 468 1.18 -30.03 7.81
C ALA A 468 1.37 -29.63 6.34
N VAL A 469 0.32 -29.62 5.52
CA VAL A 469 0.42 -29.19 4.12
C VAL A 469 -0.69 -28.21 3.73
N THR A 470 -0.44 -27.45 2.66
CA THR A 470 -1.49 -26.74 1.92
C THR A 470 -1.62 -27.34 0.52
N GLN A 471 -2.82 -27.24 -0.07
CA GLN A 471 -3.01 -27.58 -1.48
C GLN A 471 -2.48 -26.43 -2.34
N PRO A 472 -2.16 -26.64 -3.63
CA PRO A 472 -1.84 -25.55 -4.54
C PRO A 472 -2.94 -24.48 -4.54
N GLN A 473 -2.54 -23.21 -4.66
CA GLN A 473 -3.46 -22.07 -4.56
C GLN A 473 -3.40 -21.12 -5.75
N ASN A 474 -2.26 -21.07 -6.44
CA ASN A 474 -2.07 -20.22 -7.61
C ASN A 474 -1.54 -21.02 -8.79
N ALA A 475 -1.99 -20.64 -9.98
CA ALA A 475 -1.45 -21.12 -11.25
C ALA A 475 -1.33 -19.94 -12.22
N VAL A 476 -0.16 -19.79 -12.86
CA VAL A 476 0.15 -18.65 -13.73
C VAL A 476 0.62 -19.14 -15.09
N SER A 477 -0.03 -18.67 -16.15
CA SER A 477 0.26 -19.08 -17.53
C SER A 477 0.95 -17.99 -18.34
N TYR A 478 2.00 -18.40 -19.04
CA TYR A 478 2.85 -17.60 -19.90
C TYR A 478 2.73 -18.09 -21.34
N PHE A 479 2.87 -17.17 -22.29
CA PHE A 479 2.51 -17.38 -23.68
C PHE A 479 3.68 -17.10 -24.65
N PRO A 480 3.75 -17.81 -25.79
CA PRO A 480 4.88 -17.71 -26.72
C PRO A 480 5.02 -16.33 -27.38
N GLU A 481 3.92 -15.62 -27.62
CA GLU A 481 3.92 -14.27 -28.22
C GLU A 481 4.65 -13.23 -27.37
N PHE A 482 4.82 -13.48 -26.07
CA PHE A 482 5.52 -12.61 -25.12
C PHE A 482 6.86 -13.20 -24.67
N GLY A 483 7.38 -14.20 -25.40
CA GLY A 483 8.61 -14.89 -25.03
C GLY A 483 8.55 -15.61 -23.67
N TYR A 484 7.36 -15.84 -23.13
CA TYR A 484 7.12 -16.35 -21.77
C TYR A 484 7.58 -15.43 -20.62
N GLU A 485 7.71 -14.13 -20.84
CA GLU A 485 8.25 -13.18 -19.86
C GLU A 485 7.27 -12.06 -19.50
N THR A 486 6.92 -11.21 -20.47
CA THR A 486 6.38 -9.86 -20.20
C THR A 486 4.95 -9.84 -19.65
N TYR A 487 4.11 -10.77 -20.10
CA TYR A 487 2.69 -10.83 -19.73
C TYR A 487 2.26 -12.26 -19.44
N TRP A 488 1.31 -12.41 -18.51
CA TRP A 488 0.81 -13.70 -18.08
C TRP A 488 -0.64 -13.63 -17.60
N ARG A 489 -1.34 -14.76 -17.64
CA ARG A 489 -2.68 -14.88 -17.06
C ARG A 489 -2.62 -15.64 -15.75
N LEU A 490 -3.15 -15.03 -14.69
CA LEU A 490 -3.49 -15.73 -13.46
C LEU A 490 -4.72 -16.62 -13.70
N LEU A 491 -4.69 -17.83 -13.15
CA LEU A 491 -5.82 -18.75 -13.17
C LEU A 491 -6.60 -18.63 -11.86
N GLU A 492 -7.91 -18.73 -11.99
CA GLU A 492 -8.84 -18.79 -10.87
C GLU A 492 -9.02 -20.24 -10.41
N ARG A 493 -9.06 -20.44 -9.10
CA ARG A 493 -9.31 -21.73 -8.47
C ARG A 493 -10.81 -22.04 -8.46
N MET A 494 -11.22 -23.08 -9.18
CA MET A 494 -12.63 -23.44 -9.40
C MET A 494 -13.21 -24.40 -8.34
N GLY A 495 -12.35 -25.00 -7.51
CA GLY A 495 -12.69 -26.07 -6.55
C GLY A 495 -12.02 -27.40 -6.89
N SER A 496 -11.86 -28.29 -5.91
CA SER A 496 -11.24 -29.62 -6.07
C SER A 496 -9.84 -29.64 -6.71
N GLY A 497 -9.02 -28.61 -6.45
CA GLY A 497 -7.67 -28.50 -7.03
C GLY A 497 -7.66 -28.18 -8.53
N ARG A 498 -8.80 -27.74 -9.09
CA ARG A 498 -8.93 -27.33 -10.49
C ARG A 498 -8.72 -25.83 -10.64
N PHE A 499 -8.01 -25.43 -11.69
CA PHE A 499 -7.76 -24.04 -12.05
C PHE A 499 -8.08 -23.80 -13.52
N GLU A 500 -8.66 -22.65 -13.82
CA GLU A 500 -9.01 -22.20 -15.17
C GLU A 500 -8.62 -20.73 -15.32
N PHE A 501 -8.47 -20.22 -16.55
CA PHE A 501 -8.22 -18.78 -16.72
C PHE A 501 -9.27 -17.95 -15.98
N GLN A 502 -8.85 -16.84 -15.37
CA GLN A 502 -9.80 -15.80 -14.99
C GLN A 502 -10.58 -15.31 -16.23
N ASN A 503 -11.80 -14.81 -16.01
CA ASN A 503 -12.63 -14.23 -17.08
C ASN A 503 -11.86 -13.15 -17.84
N ASN A 504 -11.88 -13.22 -19.17
CA ASN A 504 -11.22 -12.24 -20.00
C ASN A 504 -12.17 -11.07 -20.29
N HIS A 505 -11.83 -9.88 -19.80
CA HIS A 505 -12.61 -8.65 -20.03
C HIS A 505 -12.69 -8.21 -21.50
N TYR A 506 -11.77 -8.68 -22.36
CA TYR A 506 -11.79 -8.42 -23.80
C TYR A 506 -12.66 -9.42 -24.57
N SER A 507 -13.07 -10.52 -23.93
CA SER A 507 -13.99 -11.47 -24.55
C SER A 507 -15.39 -10.88 -24.61
N THR A 508 -15.98 -10.83 -25.80
CA THR A 508 -17.39 -10.45 -26.01
C THR A 508 -18.37 -11.23 -25.13
N TYR A 509 -18.03 -12.49 -24.81
CA TYR A 509 -18.84 -13.38 -23.98
C TYR A 509 -18.38 -13.45 -22.51
N LYS A 510 -17.38 -12.66 -22.12
CA LYS A 510 -16.67 -12.75 -20.83
C LYS A 510 -16.16 -14.18 -20.54
N ASN A 511 -15.74 -14.91 -21.57
CA ASN A 511 -15.23 -16.27 -21.43
C ASN A 511 -13.87 -16.30 -20.73
N ARG A 512 -13.55 -17.46 -20.13
CA ARG A 512 -12.24 -17.81 -19.55
C ARG A 512 -11.24 -18.18 -20.66
N THR A 513 -10.88 -17.20 -21.47
CA THR A 513 -10.13 -17.44 -22.72
C THR A 513 -8.90 -16.54 -22.84
N HIS A 514 -7.86 -17.06 -23.49
CA HIS A 514 -6.71 -16.27 -23.93
C HIS A 514 -6.68 -16.22 -25.45
N PHE A 515 -6.59 -15.03 -26.03
CA PHE A 515 -6.54 -14.87 -27.49
C PHE A 515 -5.10 -14.90 -27.98
N SER A 516 -4.81 -15.76 -28.94
CA SER A 516 -3.54 -15.70 -29.69
C SER A 516 -3.53 -14.48 -30.60
N PRO A 517 -2.38 -13.81 -30.83
CA PRO A 517 -2.32 -12.72 -31.79
C PRO A 517 -2.49 -13.22 -33.23
N ILE A 518 -3.09 -12.40 -34.09
CA ILE A 518 -3.39 -12.77 -35.48
C ILE A 518 -2.13 -13.07 -36.31
N TRP A 519 -1.01 -12.41 -36.01
CA TRP A 519 0.26 -12.60 -36.69
C TRP A 519 1.04 -13.83 -36.22
N MET A 520 0.55 -14.57 -35.21
CA MET A 520 1.21 -15.78 -34.73
C MET A 520 1.39 -16.80 -35.87
N PRO A 521 2.61 -17.27 -36.15
CA PRO A 521 2.87 -18.19 -37.26
C PRO A 521 2.26 -19.58 -37.04
N ASP A 522 2.10 -20.30 -38.16
CA ASP A 522 1.75 -21.72 -38.17
C ASP A 522 2.80 -22.55 -37.41
N GLY A 523 2.33 -23.52 -36.62
CA GLY A 523 3.19 -24.37 -35.82
C GLY A 523 2.61 -24.72 -34.45
N ALA A 524 3.46 -25.21 -33.56
CA ALA A 524 3.06 -25.50 -32.19
C ALA A 524 2.86 -24.20 -31.38
N TYR A 525 1.68 -24.06 -30.78
CA TYR A 525 1.37 -23.02 -29.82
C TYR A 525 1.39 -23.63 -28.41
N THR A 526 2.53 -23.50 -27.74
CA THR A 526 2.77 -24.10 -26.42
C THR A 526 2.54 -23.08 -25.31
N VAL A 527 1.59 -23.36 -24.43
CA VAL A 527 1.38 -22.58 -23.20
C VAL A 527 2.19 -23.21 -22.07
N ASN A 528 2.82 -22.37 -21.26
CA ASN A 528 3.58 -22.81 -20.10
C ASN A 528 2.97 -22.27 -18.82
N THR A 529 2.75 -23.14 -17.83
CA THR A 529 2.03 -22.78 -16.61
C THR A 529 2.78 -23.22 -15.37
N TRP A 530 2.92 -22.31 -14.42
CA TRP A 530 3.53 -22.57 -13.13
C TRP A 530 2.44 -22.74 -12.08
N LEU A 531 2.30 -23.96 -11.55
CA LEU A 531 1.41 -24.28 -10.43
C LEU A 531 2.20 -24.19 -9.13
N ILE A 532 1.75 -23.38 -8.18
CA ILE A 532 2.50 -23.00 -6.98
C ILE A 532 1.62 -22.92 -5.72
N ASP A 533 2.24 -22.53 -4.60
CA ASP A 533 1.64 -22.31 -3.29
C ASP A 533 1.05 -23.56 -2.61
N GLY A 534 1.63 -24.72 -2.91
CA GLY A 534 1.46 -25.93 -2.12
C GLY A 534 2.56 -26.05 -1.06
N TRP A 535 2.33 -25.58 0.16
CA TRP A 535 3.35 -25.43 1.19
C TRP A 535 3.48 -26.66 2.11
N THR A 536 4.70 -26.95 2.52
CA THR A 536 5.09 -27.98 3.50
C THR A 536 6.11 -27.39 4.49
N PRO A 537 6.44 -28.08 5.61
CA PRO A 537 7.50 -27.61 6.51
C PRO A 537 8.87 -27.52 5.82
N ASP A 538 9.07 -28.30 4.75
CA ASP A 538 10.28 -28.33 3.93
C ASP A 538 10.10 -27.48 2.64
N GLY A 539 9.24 -26.46 2.69
CA GLY A 539 9.09 -25.45 1.63
C GLY A 539 7.97 -25.72 0.63
N MET A 540 7.93 -24.90 -0.43
CA MET A 540 6.86 -24.91 -1.43
C MET A 540 7.06 -26.03 -2.46
N LEU A 541 6.00 -26.81 -2.66
CA LEU A 541 5.85 -27.68 -3.81
C LEU A 541 5.29 -26.88 -5.00
N SER A 542 5.83 -27.16 -6.19
CA SER A 542 5.45 -26.52 -7.43
C SER A 542 5.62 -27.45 -8.63
N ALA A 543 4.95 -27.12 -9.74
CA ALA A 543 5.05 -27.83 -11.01
C ALA A 543 5.14 -26.85 -12.18
N ASN A 544 6.01 -27.14 -13.15
CA ASN A 544 6.16 -26.40 -14.40
C ASN A 544 5.53 -27.25 -15.51
N LEU A 545 4.36 -26.83 -15.98
CA LEU A 545 3.51 -27.59 -16.88
C LEU A 545 3.51 -26.97 -18.27
N THR A 546 3.29 -27.79 -19.28
CA THR A 546 3.16 -27.35 -20.67
C THR A 546 2.12 -28.17 -21.38
N ASP A 547 1.37 -27.54 -22.28
CA ASP A 547 0.54 -28.24 -23.26
C ASP A 547 0.48 -27.41 -24.55
N SER A 548 0.26 -28.07 -25.69
CA SER A 548 0.39 -27.44 -27.02
C SER A 548 -0.81 -27.70 -27.94
N LEU A 549 -1.23 -26.66 -28.65
CA LEU A 549 -2.14 -26.75 -29.80
C LEU A 549 -1.34 -26.50 -31.09
N THR A 550 -1.98 -26.72 -32.24
CA THR A 550 -1.41 -26.41 -33.55
C THR A 550 -2.11 -25.19 -34.14
N ILE A 551 -1.34 -24.16 -34.51
CA ILE A 551 -1.83 -23.05 -35.32
C ILE A 551 -1.65 -23.41 -36.80
N ARG A 552 -2.71 -23.23 -37.59
CA ARG A 552 -2.68 -23.38 -39.04
C ARG A 552 -3.58 -22.35 -39.71
N GLY A 553 -2.99 -21.37 -40.36
CA GLY A 553 -3.68 -20.20 -40.90
C GLY A 553 -3.99 -19.15 -39.83
N ASN A 554 -4.64 -18.08 -40.26
CA ASN A 554 -4.98 -16.94 -39.42
C ASN A 554 -6.41 -16.44 -39.68
N LEU A 555 -6.92 -15.64 -38.75
CA LEU A 555 -8.28 -15.09 -38.78
C LEU A 555 -8.60 -14.30 -40.06
N TRP A 556 -7.63 -13.67 -40.75
CA TRP A 556 -7.90 -13.00 -42.03
C TRP A 556 -8.31 -13.95 -43.14
N GLN A 557 -7.91 -15.23 -43.08
CA GLN A 557 -8.36 -16.24 -44.04
C GLN A 557 -9.85 -16.56 -43.91
N ASP A 558 -10.48 -16.21 -42.78
CA ASP A 558 -11.93 -16.36 -42.57
C ASP A 558 -12.72 -15.11 -42.98
N TRP A 559 -12.03 -13.98 -43.20
CA TRP A 559 -12.68 -12.75 -43.64
C TRP A 559 -12.98 -12.82 -45.14
N HIS A 560 -14.26 -13.01 -45.46
CA HIS A 560 -14.76 -12.88 -46.81
C HIS A 560 -15.23 -11.43 -47.06
N ILE A 561 -14.60 -10.72 -48.00
CA ILE A 561 -15.15 -9.47 -48.56
C ILE A 561 -16.28 -9.87 -49.51
N GLY A 562 -17.52 -9.93 -49.00
CA GLY A 562 -18.69 -10.00 -49.86
C GLY A 562 -18.89 -8.66 -50.58
N PRO A 563 -19.26 -8.62 -51.88
CA PRO A 563 -19.57 -7.36 -52.55
C PRO A 563 -20.73 -6.67 -51.82
N LYS A 564 -20.56 -5.39 -51.46
CA LYS A 564 -21.71 -4.53 -51.16
C LYS A 564 -22.59 -4.54 -52.40
N LYS A 565 -23.78 -5.16 -52.33
CA LYS A 565 -24.80 -4.94 -53.36
C LYS A 565 -25.11 -3.44 -53.37
N PRO A 566 -24.86 -2.72 -54.48
CA PRO A 566 -25.17 -1.30 -54.58
C PRO A 566 -26.67 -1.03 -54.46
#